data_AF-G5IKG7-F1
#
_entry.id   AF-G5IKG7-F1
#
_cell.length_a   1.000
_cell.length_b   1.000
_cell.length_c   1.000
_cell.angle_alpha   90.00
_cell.angle_beta   90.00
_cell.angle_gamma   90.00
#
_symmetry.space_group_name_H-M   'P 1'
#
loop_
_entity.id
_entity.type
_entity.pdbx_description
1 polymer ?
#
loop_
_entity_poly.entity_id
_entity_poly.type
_entity_poly.pdbx_seq_one_letter_code
_entity_poly.pdbx_strand_id
1 'polypeptide(L)'
;MYQIIMSFLRRYLEASHIHSYLLSPPIKEPVVFDNGLRDYLFESPEYEKLLHSMLDACQLKTVYFLTDTYGCHYVLAYLPDGNCLFIGPYSYVKFDEPLIYRLARQFQVPTNKMSGFKSYYYSLPFVSQEERFVLLILTFMDEVYGSQNSYTVDFVTTPFDEQMLYGEYSAEPSEPEDTLQDNEARYQLMADLLAAVKTTNAKLAIQLMHQFLAKVPGPRFSNPLKDAKKLADCV
;
A
#
# COMPACT_ATOMS: atom_id res chain seq x y z
N MET A 1 -24.11 10.50 -7.30
CA MET A 1 -23.00 10.76 -6.34
C MET A 1 -21.94 9.66 -6.44
N TYR A 2 -22.28 8.40 -6.16
CA TYR A 2 -21.40 7.22 -6.31
C TYR A 2 -20.57 7.18 -7.62
N GLN A 3 -21.21 7.34 -8.79
CA GLN A 3 -20.51 7.32 -10.08
C GLN A 3 -19.48 8.44 -10.26
N ILE A 4 -19.70 9.61 -9.65
CA ILE A 4 -18.78 10.75 -9.72
C ILE A 4 -17.53 10.46 -8.88
N ILE A 5 -17.72 9.92 -7.67
CA ILE A 5 -16.64 9.56 -6.74
C ILE A 5 -15.81 8.40 -7.32
N MET A 6 -16.45 7.39 -7.90
CA MET A 6 -15.79 6.32 -8.64
C MET A 6 -14.94 6.86 -9.81
N SER A 7 -15.50 7.79 -10.60
CA SER A 7 -14.79 8.41 -11.71
C SER A 7 -13.62 9.29 -11.23
N PHE A 8 -13.70 9.88 -10.04
CA PHE A 8 -12.59 10.60 -9.43
C PHE A 8 -11.46 9.64 -9.04
N LEU A 9 -11.77 8.58 -8.29
CA LEU A 9 -10.76 7.61 -7.85
C LEU A 9 -10.07 6.96 -9.06
N ARG A 10 -10.82 6.50 -10.06
CA ARG A 10 -10.24 5.86 -11.25
C ARG A 10 -9.32 6.79 -12.03
N ARG A 11 -9.65 8.07 -12.16
CA ARG A 11 -8.77 9.06 -12.78
C ARG A 11 -7.51 9.33 -11.97
N TYR A 12 -7.61 9.37 -10.63
CA TYR A 12 -6.44 9.48 -9.75
C TYR A 12 -5.49 8.29 -9.93
N LEU A 13 -6.05 7.07 -9.96
CA LEU A 13 -5.28 5.84 -10.17
C LEU A 13 -4.62 5.82 -11.55
N GLU A 14 -5.36 6.14 -12.61
CA GLU A 14 -4.84 6.24 -13.97
C GLU A 14 -3.70 7.27 -14.10
N ALA A 15 -3.87 8.46 -13.50
CA ALA A 15 -2.82 9.48 -13.45
C ALA A 15 -1.58 9.04 -12.65
N SER A 16 -1.75 8.08 -11.76
CA SER A 16 -0.66 7.44 -11.00
C SER A 16 -0.13 6.17 -11.69
N HIS A 17 -0.58 5.88 -12.92
CA HIS A 17 -0.28 4.67 -13.69
C HIS A 17 -0.73 3.35 -13.03
N ILE A 18 -1.63 3.41 -12.05
CA ILE A 18 -2.19 2.23 -11.37
C ILE A 18 -3.45 1.79 -12.11
N HIS A 19 -3.46 0.56 -12.60
CA HIS A 19 -4.64 0.01 -13.26
C HIS A 19 -5.78 -0.25 -12.27
N SER A 20 -7.02 -0.09 -12.75
CA SER A 20 -8.22 -0.42 -11.99
C SER A 20 -9.26 -1.09 -12.88
N TYR A 21 -9.81 -2.19 -12.39
CA TYR A 21 -10.82 -3.00 -13.05
C TYR A 21 -12.10 -2.97 -12.22
N LEU A 22 -13.24 -2.78 -12.89
CA LEU A 22 -14.54 -2.99 -12.29
C LEU A 22 -15.04 -4.35 -12.73
N LEU A 23 -14.95 -5.33 -11.84
CA LEU A 23 -15.32 -6.71 -12.08
C LEU A 23 -16.77 -6.91 -11.66
N SER A 24 -17.56 -7.60 -12.49
CA SER A 24 -18.93 -7.98 -12.18
C SER A 24 -19.01 -9.50 -12.01
N PRO A 25 -18.95 -10.03 -10.77
CA PRO A 25 -19.06 -11.46 -10.52
C PRO A 25 -20.42 -12.02 -11.00
N PRO A 26 -20.47 -13.25 -11.57
CA PRO A 26 -19.32 -14.08 -11.91
C PRO A 26 -18.54 -13.50 -13.10
N ILE A 27 -17.21 -13.50 -12.99
CA ILE A 27 -16.33 -12.98 -14.04
C ILE A 27 -16.51 -13.83 -15.30
N LYS A 28 -16.68 -13.15 -16.44
CA LYS A 28 -16.91 -13.81 -17.74
C LYS A 28 -15.65 -13.96 -18.59
N GLU A 29 -14.66 -13.11 -18.36
CA GLU A 29 -13.44 -13.05 -19.16
C GLU A 29 -12.21 -13.00 -18.25
N PRO A 30 -11.12 -13.71 -18.59
CA PRO A 30 -9.90 -13.69 -17.81
C PRO A 30 -9.29 -12.28 -17.80
N VAL A 31 -8.90 -11.81 -16.61
CA VAL A 31 -8.24 -10.51 -16.45
C VAL A 31 -6.77 -10.73 -16.15
N VAL A 32 -5.91 -10.21 -17.03
CA VAL A 32 -4.46 -10.16 -16.80
C VAL A 32 -4.17 -8.97 -15.88
N PHE A 33 -4.21 -9.23 -14.57
CA PHE A 33 -4.20 -8.19 -13.55
C PHE A 33 -2.80 -7.76 -13.08
N ASP A 34 -1.74 -8.44 -13.51
CA ASP A 34 -0.36 -8.25 -13.05
C ASP A 34 0.56 -7.71 -14.16
N ASN A 35 -0.01 -6.91 -15.08
CA ASN A 35 0.65 -6.39 -16.29
C ASN A 35 1.38 -7.47 -17.13
N GLY A 36 0.93 -8.74 -17.06
CA GLY A 36 1.48 -9.84 -17.86
C GLY A 36 2.73 -10.50 -17.28
N LEU A 37 3.04 -10.29 -15.99
CA LEU A 37 4.20 -10.93 -15.35
C LEU A 37 4.12 -12.46 -15.44
N ARG A 38 2.98 -13.04 -15.06
CA ARG A 38 2.82 -14.50 -15.07
C ARG A 38 2.77 -15.06 -16.50
N ASP A 39 2.22 -14.35 -17.48
CA ASP A 39 2.34 -14.70 -18.91
C ASP A 39 3.79 -14.73 -19.38
N TYR A 40 4.60 -13.80 -18.88
CA TYR A 40 6.02 -13.75 -19.23
C TYR A 40 6.81 -14.88 -18.56
N LEU A 41 6.52 -15.19 -17.30
CA LEU A 41 7.25 -16.18 -16.52
C LEU A 41 6.84 -17.63 -16.84
N PHE A 42 5.55 -17.88 -17.10
CA PHE A 42 4.98 -19.21 -17.29
C PHE A 42 4.41 -19.40 -18.69
N GLU A 43 4.43 -20.62 -19.21
CA GLU A 43 3.92 -20.92 -20.57
C GLU A 43 2.38 -20.88 -20.65
N SER A 44 1.69 -21.12 -19.52
CA SER A 44 0.23 -21.15 -19.46
C SER A 44 -0.27 -20.76 -18.06
N PRO A 45 -0.23 -19.47 -17.69
CA PRO A 45 -0.73 -19.02 -16.40
C PRO A 45 -2.27 -19.11 -16.32
N GLU A 46 -2.76 -19.63 -15.20
CA GLU A 46 -4.21 -19.83 -14.99
C GLU A 46 -4.84 -18.59 -14.32
N TYR A 47 -4.80 -17.43 -15.00
CA TYR A 47 -5.30 -16.15 -14.46
C TYR A 47 -6.75 -16.22 -13.97
N GLU A 48 -7.61 -16.89 -14.72
CA GLU A 48 -9.02 -17.08 -14.36
C GLU A 48 -9.15 -17.79 -13.00
N LYS A 49 -8.46 -18.93 -12.82
CA LYS A 49 -8.48 -19.68 -11.56
C LYS A 49 -7.89 -18.86 -10.41
N LEU A 50 -6.81 -18.12 -10.66
CA LEU A 50 -6.18 -17.28 -9.64
C LEU A 50 -7.13 -16.18 -9.18
N LEU A 51 -7.77 -15.48 -10.12
CA LEU A 51 -8.72 -14.42 -9.82
C LEU A 51 -9.98 -14.93 -9.13
N HIS A 52 -10.53 -16.08 -9.55
CA HIS A 52 -11.63 -16.74 -8.84
C HIS A 52 -11.22 -17.14 -7.42
N SER A 53 -10.06 -17.75 -7.24
CA SER A 53 -9.57 -18.12 -5.90
C SER A 53 -9.43 -16.91 -4.98
N MET A 54 -8.96 -15.76 -5.51
CA MET A 54 -8.88 -14.51 -4.75
C MET A 54 -10.28 -14.01 -4.38
N LEU A 55 -11.22 -13.97 -5.32
CA LEU A 55 -12.58 -13.45 -5.07
C LEU A 55 -13.42 -14.35 -4.18
N ASP A 56 -13.29 -15.68 -4.31
CA ASP A 56 -14.01 -16.67 -3.51
C ASP A 56 -13.52 -16.67 -2.05
N ALA A 57 -12.23 -16.36 -1.83
CA ALA A 57 -11.68 -16.16 -0.49
C ALA A 57 -12.14 -14.84 0.17
N CYS A 58 -12.60 -13.87 -0.64
CA CYS A 58 -12.99 -12.56 -0.16
C CYS A 58 -14.47 -12.50 0.24
N GLN A 59 -14.75 -11.93 1.42
CA GLN A 59 -16.10 -11.70 1.91
C GLN A 59 -16.70 -10.42 1.32
N LEU A 60 -18.02 -10.44 1.08
CA LEU A 60 -18.77 -9.23 0.73
C LEU A 60 -18.64 -8.16 1.83
N LYS A 61 -18.61 -6.89 1.41
CA LYS A 61 -18.41 -5.73 2.30
C LYS A 61 -17.07 -5.73 3.05
N THR A 62 -16.04 -6.35 2.48
CA THR A 62 -14.67 -6.21 2.98
C THR A 62 -13.80 -5.55 1.92
N VAL A 63 -12.90 -4.67 2.36
CA VAL A 63 -11.81 -4.10 1.57
C VAL A 63 -10.56 -4.89 1.91
N TYR A 64 -9.98 -5.53 0.91
CA TYR A 64 -8.76 -6.32 1.04
C TYR A 64 -7.58 -5.55 0.46
N PHE A 65 -6.53 -5.38 1.25
CA PHE A 65 -5.21 -4.97 0.78
C PHE A 65 -4.34 -6.24 0.68
N LEU A 66 -3.93 -6.58 -0.54
CA LEU A 66 -3.25 -7.83 -0.84
C LEU A 66 -1.80 -7.57 -1.22
N THR A 67 -0.91 -8.42 -0.74
CA THR A 67 0.47 -8.52 -1.24
C THR A 67 0.68 -9.91 -1.81
N ASP A 68 1.02 -9.98 -3.10
CA ASP A 68 1.27 -11.24 -3.79
C ASP A 68 2.70 -11.73 -3.61
N THR A 69 2.93 -12.98 -4.00
CA THR A 69 4.24 -13.63 -3.88
C THR A 69 5.33 -13.00 -4.75
N TYR A 70 5.01 -12.04 -5.63
CA TYR A 70 5.97 -11.31 -6.46
C TYR A 70 6.26 -9.90 -5.93
N GLY A 71 5.76 -9.58 -4.72
CA GLY A 71 5.91 -8.27 -4.09
C GLY A 71 5.04 -7.19 -4.73
N CYS A 72 4.00 -7.59 -5.48
CA CYS A 72 3.02 -6.66 -6.04
C CYS A 72 1.85 -6.51 -5.07
N HIS A 73 1.35 -5.27 -4.96
CA HIS A 73 0.22 -4.94 -4.11
C HIS A 73 -1.04 -4.74 -4.95
N TYR A 74 -2.17 -5.11 -4.34
CA TYR A 74 -3.49 -4.99 -4.94
C TYR A 74 -4.53 -4.59 -3.89
N VAL A 75 -5.63 -3.99 -4.35
CA VAL A 75 -6.82 -3.75 -3.53
C VAL A 75 -8.01 -4.43 -4.17
N LEU A 76 -8.77 -5.20 -3.39
CA LEU A 76 -10.07 -5.74 -3.77
C LEU A 76 -11.14 -5.13 -2.86
N ALA A 77 -12.09 -4.40 -3.43
CA ALA A 77 -13.16 -3.77 -2.68
C ALA A 77 -14.52 -4.10 -3.29
N TYR A 78 -15.33 -4.88 -2.56
CA TYR A 78 -16.72 -5.08 -2.94
C TYR A 78 -17.52 -3.79 -2.76
N LEU A 79 -18.35 -3.49 -3.76
CA LEU A 79 -19.18 -2.31 -3.84
C LEU A 79 -20.63 -2.68 -3.46
N PRO A 80 -21.47 -1.71 -3.06
CA PRO A 80 -22.84 -1.98 -2.65
C PRO A 80 -23.72 -2.61 -3.74
N ASP A 81 -23.37 -2.43 -5.01
CA ASP A 81 -24.06 -2.98 -6.18
C ASP A 81 -23.61 -4.42 -6.51
N GLY A 82 -22.70 -5.00 -5.73
CA GLY A 82 -22.17 -6.36 -5.92
C GLY A 82 -20.98 -6.44 -6.87
N ASN A 83 -20.59 -5.33 -7.51
CA ASN A 83 -19.36 -5.28 -8.29
C ASN A 83 -18.13 -5.29 -7.36
N CYS A 84 -16.99 -5.74 -7.87
CA CYS A 84 -15.70 -5.69 -7.18
C CYS A 84 -14.79 -4.70 -7.90
N LEU A 85 -14.31 -3.69 -7.18
CA LEU A 85 -13.24 -2.81 -7.63
C LEU A 85 -11.91 -3.50 -7.33
N PHE A 86 -11.17 -3.82 -8.38
CA PHE A 86 -9.82 -4.38 -8.30
C PHE A 86 -8.80 -3.32 -8.72
N ILE A 87 -7.82 -3.01 -7.88
CA ILE A 87 -6.80 -1.98 -8.13
C ILE A 87 -5.42 -2.64 -8.04
N GLY A 88 -4.56 -2.37 -9.02
CA GLY A 88 -3.21 -2.88 -9.08
C GLY A 88 -2.80 -3.34 -10.48
N PRO A 89 -1.54 -3.78 -10.66
CA PRO A 89 -0.53 -3.94 -9.61
C PRO A 89 0.16 -2.61 -9.29
N TYR A 90 0.66 -2.44 -8.07
CA TYR A 90 1.53 -1.33 -7.65
C TYR A 90 2.52 -1.79 -6.58
N SER A 91 3.45 -0.92 -6.17
CA SER A 91 4.36 -1.21 -5.05
C SER A 91 4.63 -0.01 -4.15
N TYR A 92 4.85 -0.30 -2.87
CA TYR A 92 5.34 0.66 -1.88
C TYR A 92 6.86 0.74 -1.81
N VAL A 93 7.58 -0.07 -2.61
CA VAL A 93 9.03 -0.06 -2.70
C VAL A 93 9.48 0.29 -4.11
N LYS A 94 10.52 1.13 -4.22
CA LYS A 94 11.20 1.34 -5.50
C LYS A 94 12.15 0.18 -5.75
N PHE A 95 11.92 -0.53 -6.85
CA PHE A 95 12.80 -1.62 -7.25
C PHE A 95 14.11 -1.08 -7.81
N ASP A 96 15.19 -1.36 -7.11
CA ASP A 96 16.54 -1.19 -7.61
C ASP A 96 17.07 -2.50 -8.20
N GLU A 97 18.19 -2.41 -8.91
CA GLU A 97 18.78 -3.56 -9.59
C GLU A 97 19.16 -4.70 -8.60
N PRO A 98 19.78 -4.43 -7.43
CA PRO A 98 20.04 -5.46 -6.41
C PRO A 98 18.78 -6.20 -5.95
N LEU A 99 17.69 -5.49 -5.65
CA LEU A 99 16.43 -6.10 -5.22
C LEU A 99 15.83 -6.98 -6.31
N ILE A 100 15.82 -6.50 -7.56
CA ILE A 100 15.32 -7.28 -8.70
C ILE A 100 16.13 -8.57 -8.87
N TYR A 101 17.46 -8.52 -8.75
CA TYR A 101 18.30 -9.72 -8.85
C TYR A 101 18.06 -10.72 -7.71
N ARG A 102 17.79 -10.23 -6.49
CA ARG A 102 17.41 -11.09 -5.35
C ARG A 102 16.09 -11.82 -5.62
N LEU A 103 15.08 -11.10 -6.10
CA LEU A 103 13.79 -11.67 -6.50
C LEU A 103 13.94 -12.67 -7.63
N ALA A 104 14.71 -12.33 -8.67
CA ALA A 104 14.96 -13.22 -9.79
C ALA A 104 15.61 -14.53 -9.34
N ARG A 105 16.52 -14.50 -8.37
CA ARG A 105 17.14 -15.70 -7.78
C ARG A 105 16.13 -16.56 -7.04
N GLN A 106 15.26 -15.93 -6.24
CA GLN A 106 14.22 -16.62 -5.47
C GLN A 106 13.23 -17.35 -6.39
N PHE A 107 12.77 -16.67 -7.45
CA PHE A 107 11.83 -17.26 -8.42
C PHE A 107 12.51 -18.09 -9.51
N GLN A 108 13.84 -18.28 -9.43
CA GLN A 108 14.62 -19.03 -10.40
C GLN A 108 14.39 -18.55 -11.85
N VAL A 109 14.31 -17.23 -12.04
CA VAL A 109 14.03 -16.61 -13.33
C VAL A 109 15.16 -16.97 -14.31
N PRO A 110 14.85 -17.58 -15.46
CA PRO A 110 15.84 -17.91 -16.48
C PRO A 110 16.60 -16.68 -16.98
N THR A 111 17.90 -16.81 -17.28
CA THR A 111 18.74 -15.69 -17.73
C THR A 111 18.21 -15.01 -19.00
N ASN A 112 17.60 -15.78 -19.91
CA ASN A 112 16.97 -15.24 -21.13
C ASN A 112 15.68 -14.44 -20.84
N LYS A 113 15.11 -14.55 -19.63
CA LYS A 113 13.95 -13.79 -19.16
C LYS A 113 14.32 -12.58 -18.28
N MET A 114 15.61 -12.37 -17.98
CA MET A 114 16.05 -11.33 -17.04
C MET A 114 15.73 -9.90 -17.52
N SER A 115 15.84 -9.62 -18.81
CA SER A 115 15.60 -8.28 -19.35
C SER A 115 14.14 -7.85 -19.22
N GLY A 116 13.20 -8.75 -19.53
CA GLY A 116 11.77 -8.50 -19.35
C GLY A 116 11.40 -8.42 -17.88
N PHE A 117 11.97 -9.28 -17.04
CA PHE A 117 11.76 -9.23 -15.58
C PHE A 117 12.18 -7.88 -14.98
N LYS A 118 13.36 -7.35 -15.35
CA LYS A 118 13.77 -5.99 -14.95
C LYS A 118 12.81 -4.92 -15.45
N SER A 119 12.45 -4.99 -16.73
CA SER A 119 11.55 -4.01 -17.35
C SER A 119 10.19 -3.96 -16.64
N TYR A 120 9.67 -5.12 -16.24
CA TYR A 120 8.46 -5.24 -15.43
C TYR A 120 8.57 -4.45 -14.12
N TYR A 121 9.56 -4.75 -13.28
CA TYR A 121 9.69 -4.10 -11.96
C TYR A 121 10.01 -2.61 -12.05
N TYR A 122 10.78 -2.17 -13.06
CA TYR A 122 11.01 -0.74 -13.29
C TYR A 122 9.78 0.00 -13.77
N SER A 123 8.85 -0.68 -14.45
CA SER A 123 7.59 -0.09 -14.92
C SER A 123 6.48 -0.07 -13.86
N LEU A 124 6.69 -0.74 -12.72
CA LEU A 124 5.66 -0.90 -11.70
C LEU A 124 5.34 0.45 -11.04
N PRO A 125 4.06 0.82 -10.91
CA PRO A 125 3.68 2.07 -10.25
C PRO A 125 4.15 2.12 -8.81
N PHE A 126 4.88 3.18 -8.45
CA PHE A 126 5.39 3.38 -7.10
C PHE A 126 4.46 4.30 -6.29
N VAL A 127 3.95 3.79 -5.18
CA VAL A 127 3.16 4.52 -4.20
C VAL A 127 4.06 4.85 -3.02
N SER A 128 4.50 6.11 -2.93
CA SER A 128 5.52 6.52 -1.95
C SER A 128 5.05 6.59 -0.50
N GLN A 129 3.73 6.64 -0.28
CA GLN A 129 3.12 6.81 1.03
C GLN A 129 1.99 5.81 1.14
N GLU A 130 2.36 4.60 1.59
CA GLU A 130 1.47 3.45 1.70
C GLU A 130 0.20 3.83 2.45
N GLU A 131 0.38 4.46 3.60
CA GLU A 131 -0.72 4.77 4.46
C GLU A 131 -1.64 5.72 3.67
N ARG A 132 -1.12 6.81 3.08
CA ARG A 132 -1.99 7.82 2.44
C ARG A 132 -2.84 7.22 1.33
N PHE A 133 -2.29 6.21 0.65
CA PHE A 133 -3.03 5.44 -0.34
C PHE A 133 -4.13 4.59 0.30
N VAL A 134 -3.83 3.86 1.39
CA VAL A 134 -4.85 3.13 2.17
C VAL A 134 -5.96 4.08 2.62
N LEU A 135 -5.64 5.25 3.17
CA LEU A 135 -6.65 6.24 3.59
C LEU A 135 -7.49 6.73 2.42
N LEU A 136 -6.90 7.03 1.27
CA LEU A 136 -7.63 7.41 0.06
C LEU A 136 -8.70 6.36 -0.29
N ILE A 137 -8.31 5.07 -0.28
CA ILE A 137 -9.23 3.97 -0.54
C ILE A 137 -10.32 3.89 0.54
N LEU A 138 -9.96 3.97 1.83
CA LEU A 138 -10.95 3.89 2.90
C LEU A 138 -11.94 5.07 2.88
N THR A 139 -11.47 6.30 2.64
CA THR A 139 -12.33 7.47 2.48
C THR A 139 -13.25 7.33 1.28
N PHE A 140 -12.76 6.78 0.17
CA PHE A 140 -13.61 6.43 -0.96
C PHE A 140 -14.71 5.43 -0.55
N MET A 141 -14.35 4.37 0.18
CA MET A 141 -15.30 3.35 0.62
C MET A 141 -16.33 3.89 1.62
N ASP A 142 -15.95 4.83 2.49
CA ASP A 142 -16.84 5.56 3.38
C ASP A 142 -17.92 6.32 2.62
N GLU A 143 -17.53 7.04 1.56
CA GLU A 143 -18.46 7.78 0.71
C GLU A 143 -19.37 6.84 -0.12
N VAL A 144 -18.86 5.67 -0.51
CA VAL A 144 -19.60 4.68 -1.29
C VAL A 144 -20.66 3.96 -0.45
N TYR A 145 -20.30 3.49 0.75
CA TYR A 145 -21.22 2.77 1.64
C TYR A 145 -22.13 3.70 2.44
N GLY A 146 -21.72 4.96 2.64
CA GLY A 146 -22.38 5.94 3.48
C GLY A 146 -22.13 5.69 4.97
N SER A 147 -22.34 6.72 5.78
CA SER A 147 -22.01 6.74 7.22
C SER A 147 -22.74 5.69 8.08
N GLN A 148 -23.76 5.01 7.55
CA GLN A 148 -24.58 4.04 8.28
C GLN A 148 -24.30 2.57 7.91
N ASN A 149 -23.54 2.28 6.85
CA ASN A 149 -23.21 0.90 6.48
C ASN A 149 -21.79 0.55 6.88
N SER A 150 -21.65 -0.51 7.68
CA SER A 150 -20.36 -1.07 8.02
C SER A 150 -19.80 -1.91 6.86
N TYR A 151 -18.53 -1.65 6.55
CA TYR A 151 -17.65 -2.54 5.79
C TYR A 151 -16.43 -2.85 6.67
N THR A 152 -15.78 -3.98 6.44
CA THR A 152 -14.57 -4.42 7.15
C THR A 152 -13.33 -4.20 6.29
N VAL A 153 -12.16 -4.20 6.94
CA VAL A 153 -10.86 -4.06 6.26
C VAL A 153 -10.00 -5.24 6.66
N ASP A 154 -9.35 -5.86 5.68
CA ASP A 154 -8.46 -6.98 5.90
C ASP A 154 -7.16 -6.81 5.09
N PHE A 155 -6.04 -7.24 5.68
CA PHE A 155 -4.73 -7.20 5.07
C PHE A 155 -4.26 -8.63 4.90
N VAL A 156 -4.16 -9.07 3.65
CA VAL A 156 -3.81 -10.45 3.33
C VAL A 156 -2.49 -10.44 2.60
N THR A 157 -1.45 -10.86 3.32
CA THR A 157 -0.16 -11.16 2.73
C THR A 157 -0.15 -12.64 2.38
N THR A 158 -0.02 -12.96 1.09
CA THR A 158 0.43 -14.30 0.71
C THR A 158 1.84 -14.52 1.27
N PRO A 159 2.29 -15.76 1.57
CA PRO A 159 3.61 -15.97 2.16
C PRO A 159 4.70 -15.42 1.24
N PHE A 160 5.10 -14.20 1.52
CA PHE A 160 6.10 -13.40 0.84
C PHE A 160 6.96 -12.80 1.94
N ASP A 161 8.27 -12.92 1.80
CA ASP A 161 9.21 -12.47 2.81
C ASP A 161 9.36 -10.94 2.75
N GLU A 162 8.57 -10.22 3.54
CA GLU A 162 8.59 -8.75 3.62
C GLU A 162 9.97 -8.19 4.03
N GLN A 163 10.78 -8.95 4.78
CA GLN A 163 12.15 -8.54 5.11
C GLN A 163 13.00 -8.36 3.85
N MET A 164 12.60 -8.98 2.74
CA MET A 164 13.31 -8.79 1.48
C MET A 164 13.16 -7.39 0.89
N LEU A 165 12.01 -6.75 1.08
CA LEU A 165 11.66 -5.43 0.53
C LEU A 165 12.21 -4.29 1.39
N TYR A 166 12.14 -4.44 2.72
CA TYR A 166 12.39 -3.33 3.64
C TYR A 166 13.81 -3.26 4.20
N GLY A 167 14.64 -4.30 4.02
CA GLY A 167 15.97 -4.35 4.66
C GLY A 167 15.88 -4.26 6.19
N GLU A 168 17.02 -4.26 6.88
CA GLU A 168 17.02 -4.00 8.32
C GLU A 168 16.60 -2.55 8.58
N TYR A 169 15.44 -2.36 9.21
CA TYR A 169 14.94 -1.05 9.59
C TYR A 169 15.82 -0.46 10.70
N SER A 170 16.82 0.33 10.32
CA SER A 170 17.60 1.14 11.26
C SER A 170 16.84 2.44 11.52
N ALA A 171 16.03 2.45 12.58
CA ALA A 171 15.50 3.70 13.11
C ALA A 171 16.66 4.50 13.73
N GLU A 172 17.18 5.50 13.03
CA GLU A 172 18.05 6.49 13.66
C GLU A 172 17.21 7.36 14.62
N PRO A 173 17.60 7.50 15.90
CA PRO A 173 16.87 8.35 16.83
C PRO A 173 17.05 9.81 16.44
N SER A 174 15.96 10.51 16.13
CA SER A 174 15.95 11.96 16.08
C SER A 174 15.95 12.53 17.50
N GLU A 175 16.93 13.38 17.83
CA GLU A 175 16.97 14.11 19.10
C GLU A 175 15.85 15.19 19.20
N PRO A 176 15.33 15.47 20.41
CA PRO A 176 14.06 16.17 20.56
C PRO A 176 14.18 17.71 20.61
N GLU A 177 13.38 18.40 19.81
CA GLU A 177 12.79 19.69 20.18
C GLU A 177 11.32 19.72 19.70
N ASP A 178 10.39 19.46 20.62
CA ASP A 178 8.93 19.55 20.42
C ASP A 178 8.30 20.53 21.41
N THR A 179 7.24 21.23 20.98
CA THR A 179 6.30 21.93 21.85
C THR A 179 5.41 20.93 22.60
N LEU A 180 5.23 21.11 23.91
CA LEU A 180 4.49 20.19 24.81
C LEU A 180 3.12 19.74 24.27
N GLN A 181 2.39 20.65 23.59
CA GLN A 181 1.07 20.37 23.01
C GLN A 181 1.08 19.36 21.86
N ASP A 182 2.12 19.37 21.03
CA ASP A 182 2.22 18.44 19.89
C ASP A 182 2.51 17.02 20.38
N ASN A 183 3.33 16.91 21.43
CA ASN A 183 3.58 15.66 22.13
C ASN A 183 2.32 15.09 22.78
N GLU A 184 1.58 15.89 23.55
CA GLU A 184 0.32 15.45 24.18
C GLU A 184 -0.69 14.95 23.15
N ALA A 185 -0.87 15.68 22.04
CA ALA A 185 -1.78 15.29 20.99
C ALA A 185 -1.34 14.00 20.26
N ARG A 186 -0.04 13.71 20.22
CA ARG A 186 0.52 12.48 19.65
C ARG A 186 0.35 11.29 20.60
N TYR A 187 0.53 11.50 21.90
CA TYR A 187 0.26 10.48 22.92
C TYR A 187 -1.22 10.08 22.96
N GLN A 188 -2.14 11.04 22.79
CA GLN A 188 -3.56 10.74 22.70
C GLN A 188 -3.89 9.89 21.46
N LEU A 189 -3.38 10.27 20.28
CA LEU A 189 -3.54 9.48 19.05
C LEU A 189 -2.98 8.06 19.20
N MET A 190 -1.85 7.90 19.90
CA MET A 190 -1.28 6.58 20.18
C MET A 190 -2.15 5.75 21.13
N ALA A 191 -2.71 6.36 22.17
CA ALA A 191 -3.61 5.69 23.10
C ALA A 191 -4.89 5.21 22.38
N ASP A 192 -5.46 6.05 21.54
CA ASP A 192 -6.65 5.74 20.74
C ASP A 192 -6.33 4.65 19.71
N LEU A 193 -5.17 4.70 19.06
CA LEU A 193 -4.70 3.68 18.12
C LEU A 193 -4.59 2.32 18.82
N LEU A 194 -3.95 2.27 20.00
CA LEU A 194 -3.83 1.06 20.79
C LEU A 194 -5.19 0.51 21.23
N ALA A 195 -6.15 1.36 21.56
CA ALA A 195 -7.51 0.94 21.89
C ALA A 195 -8.25 0.38 20.67
N ALA A 196 -8.08 0.99 19.49
CA ALA A 196 -8.67 0.52 18.24
C ALA A 196 -8.09 -0.85 17.81
N VAL A 197 -6.78 -1.04 17.97
CA VAL A 197 -6.13 -2.35 17.73
C VAL A 197 -6.64 -3.40 18.72
N LYS A 198 -6.74 -3.07 20.02
CA LYS A 198 -7.28 -3.98 21.05
C LYS A 198 -8.73 -4.40 20.82
N THR A 199 -9.52 -3.56 20.16
CA THR A 199 -10.93 -3.82 19.83
C THR A 199 -11.12 -4.39 18.42
N THR A 200 -10.02 -4.74 17.74
CA THR A 200 -9.99 -5.30 16.37
C THR A 200 -10.69 -4.41 15.33
N ASN A 201 -10.78 -3.10 15.59
CA ASN A 201 -11.38 -2.13 14.69
C ASN A 201 -10.31 -1.59 13.73
N ALA A 202 -9.93 -2.42 12.75
CA ALA A 202 -8.85 -2.13 11.80
C ALA A 202 -9.05 -0.78 11.08
N LYS A 203 -10.29 -0.48 10.69
CA LYS A 203 -10.64 0.79 10.03
C LYS A 203 -10.29 2.00 10.89
N LEU A 204 -10.72 2.01 12.15
CA LEU A 204 -10.40 3.09 13.09
C LEU A 204 -8.90 3.14 13.40
N ALA A 205 -8.26 1.99 13.58
CA ALA A 205 -6.83 1.91 13.84
C ALA A 205 -6.03 2.55 12.69
N ILE A 206 -6.36 2.25 11.44
CA ILE A 206 -5.72 2.86 10.27
C ILE A 206 -5.93 4.38 10.25
N GLN A 207 -7.17 4.85 10.45
CA GLN A 207 -7.46 6.29 10.49
C GLN A 207 -6.67 7.03 11.59
N LEU A 208 -6.46 6.41 12.75
CA LEU A 208 -5.67 6.97 13.85
C LEU A 208 -4.16 6.90 13.58
N MET A 209 -3.68 5.79 13.01
CA MET A 209 -2.29 5.66 12.55
C MET A 209 -1.94 6.74 11.52
N HIS A 210 -2.89 7.04 10.65
CA HIS A 210 -2.80 8.15 9.70
C HIS A 210 -2.57 9.50 10.32
N GLN A 211 -3.42 9.85 11.29
CA GLN A 211 -3.32 11.12 12.01
C GLN A 211 -2.02 11.18 12.81
N PHE A 212 -1.57 10.04 13.34
CA PHE A 212 -0.31 9.92 14.05
C PHE A 212 0.89 10.18 13.12
N LEU A 213 0.94 9.54 11.94
CA LEU A 213 2.00 9.71 10.95
C LEU A 213 2.01 11.10 10.29
N ALA A 214 0.84 11.73 10.14
CA ALA A 214 0.74 13.09 9.60
C ALA A 214 1.35 14.16 10.53
N LYS A 215 1.52 13.85 11.83
CA LYS A 215 2.12 14.73 12.83
C LYS A 215 3.64 14.51 13.02
N VAL A 216 4.29 13.78 12.10
CA VAL A 216 5.76 13.62 12.13
C VAL A 216 6.42 14.96 11.76
N PRO A 217 7.30 15.52 12.62
CA PRO A 217 8.00 16.78 12.32
C PRO A 217 8.88 16.66 11.06
N GLY A 218 8.93 17.72 10.25
CA GLY A 218 9.74 17.75 9.03
C GLY A 218 11.26 17.89 9.28
N PRO A 219 12.12 17.55 8.30
CA PRO A 219 13.57 17.69 8.42
C PRO A 219 13.98 19.18 8.41
N ARG A 220 14.96 19.55 9.24
CA ARG A 220 15.63 20.87 9.16
C ARG A 220 17.03 20.74 8.59
N PHE A 221 17.33 21.58 7.61
CA PHE A 221 18.68 21.84 7.14
C PHE A 221 19.52 22.48 8.27
N SER A 222 20.78 22.08 8.40
CA SER A 222 21.69 22.64 9.40
C SER A 222 21.83 24.15 9.21
N ASN A 223 21.70 24.90 10.30
CA ASN A 223 21.92 26.35 10.31
C ASN A 223 23.32 26.62 10.88
N PRO A 224 24.34 26.82 10.03
CA PRO A 224 25.75 26.85 10.44
C PRO A 224 26.10 27.99 11.42
N LEU A 225 25.21 28.97 11.61
CA LEU A 225 25.41 30.07 12.57
C LEU A 225 25.20 29.66 14.03
N LYS A 226 24.45 28.58 14.32
CA LYS A 226 24.26 28.10 15.71
C LYS A 226 25.45 27.29 16.22
N ASP A 227 26.10 26.52 15.35
CA ASP A 227 27.21 25.63 15.75
C ASP A 227 28.52 26.40 16.02
N ALA A 228 28.72 27.54 15.36
CA ALA A 228 29.87 28.40 15.61
C ALA A 228 29.90 28.99 17.03
N LYS A 229 28.74 29.13 17.68
CA LYS A 229 28.66 29.68 19.04
C LYS A 229 29.06 28.69 20.12
N LYS A 230 28.97 27.38 19.86
CA LYS A 230 29.38 26.33 20.82
C LYS A 230 30.91 26.15 20.90
N LEU A 231 31.67 26.58 19.89
CA LEU A 231 33.14 26.51 19.91
C LEU A 231 33.82 27.66 20.67
N ALA A 232 33.11 28.76 20.95
CA ALA A 232 33.70 29.93 21.60
C ALA A 232 33.69 29.88 23.14
N ASP A 233 32.92 28.97 23.74
CA ASP A 233 32.84 28.81 25.20
C ASP A 233 33.77 27.70 25.74
N CYS A 234 34.69 27.21 24.91
CA CYS A 234 35.77 26.30 25.29
C CYS A 234 37.14 26.89 24.90
N VAL A 235 37.45 28.07 25.41
CA VAL A 235 38.83 28.60 25.54
C VAL A 235 38.96 29.29 26.89
#